data_AF-A0A2C5ZN26-F1
#
_entry.id   AF-A0A2C5ZN26-F1
#
_cell.length_a   1.000
_cell.length_b   1.000
_cell.length_c   1.000
_cell.angle_alpha   90.00
_cell.angle_beta   90.00
_cell.angle_gamma   90.00
#
_symmetry.space_group_name_H-M   'P 1'
#
loop_
_entity.id
_entity.type
_entity.pdbx_description
1 polymer ?
#
loop_
_entity_poly.entity_id
_entity_poly.type
_entity_poly.pdbx_seq_one_letter_code
_entity_poly.pdbx_strand_id
1 'polypeptide(L)'
;MINHHFLIVSIGNPTARFQCLHSAGHFVNQGLQRYLQLPPFEPTTFVTPGNLVTRSLKYTMVQSPTLMNVSGPFVLRALRRERDTYDGSDITLVLLHDELEQDFGVVKARPWSGSARGNRGVQSCLKAIQESKFPPSSLARIAIGIGRPPERDVDTVRDYVIQRINPEKVKALRDLAVQVSGLLRGLETEWIARKKPE
;
A
#
# COMPACT_ATOMS: atom_id res chain seq x y z
N MET A 1 -16.25 -8.99 -18.89
CA MET A 1 -16.25 -9.27 -17.44
C MET A 1 -14.88 -8.91 -16.90
N ILE A 2 -14.80 -8.08 -15.84
CA ILE A 2 -13.54 -7.89 -15.12
C ILE A 2 -13.39 -9.11 -14.21
N ASN A 3 -12.49 -10.03 -14.55
CA ASN A 3 -12.27 -11.25 -13.76
C ASN A 3 -11.26 -11.05 -12.61
N HIS A 4 -10.69 -9.85 -12.48
CA HIS A 4 -9.62 -9.55 -11.52
C HIS A 4 -9.76 -8.13 -10.97
N HIS A 5 -9.89 -8.00 -9.65
CA HIS A 5 -10.11 -6.72 -8.97
C HIS A 5 -8.97 -6.43 -7.99
N PHE A 6 -8.45 -5.20 -8.02
CA PHE A 6 -7.34 -4.76 -7.18
C PHE A 6 -7.83 -3.99 -5.96
N LEU A 7 -7.60 -4.54 -4.78
CA LEU A 7 -7.58 -3.78 -3.54
C LEU A 7 -6.16 -3.24 -3.31
N ILE A 8 -5.98 -1.93 -3.46
CA ILE A 8 -4.73 -1.23 -3.20
C ILE A 8 -4.85 -0.51 -1.86
N VAL A 9 -4.08 -0.95 -0.86
CA VAL A 9 -4.09 -0.30 0.46
C VAL A 9 -2.75 0.37 0.69
N SER A 10 -2.78 1.65 1.04
CA SER A 10 -1.59 2.39 1.49
C SER A 10 -1.59 2.51 3.00
N ILE A 11 -0.44 2.25 3.61
CA ILE A 11 -0.18 2.48 5.04
C ILE A 11 0.72 3.69 5.23
N GLY A 12 0.57 4.35 6.36
CA GLY A 12 1.19 5.61 6.71
C GLY A 12 0.62 6.11 8.02
N ASN A 13 1.18 7.19 8.56
CA ASN A 13 0.57 7.85 9.71
C ASN A 13 -0.52 8.82 9.21
N PRO A 14 -1.57 9.10 10.01
CA PRO A 14 -2.64 9.99 9.60
C PRO A 14 -2.13 11.39 9.23
N THR A 15 -2.38 11.80 7.98
CA THR A 15 -1.84 13.02 7.38
C THR A 15 -2.34 14.31 8.03
N ALA A 16 -3.45 14.25 8.76
CA ALA A 16 -4.01 15.38 9.50
C ALA A 16 -3.07 15.91 10.59
N ARG A 17 -2.12 15.09 11.07
CA ARG A 17 -1.16 15.51 12.10
C ARG A 17 0.22 15.82 11.51
N PHE A 18 0.74 14.98 10.62
CA PHE A 18 2.05 15.17 9.98
C PHE A 18 2.14 14.46 8.62
N GLN A 19 2.58 15.17 7.57
CA GLN A 19 3.04 14.56 6.34
C GLN A 19 4.48 14.10 6.53
N CYS A 20 4.75 12.79 6.44
CA CYS A 20 6.07 12.22 6.72
C CYS A 20 6.48 11.14 5.72
N LEU A 21 7.75 10.73 5.74
CA LEU A 21 8.28 9.69 4.85
C LEU A 21 7.61 8.33 5.08
N HIS A 22 7.21 8.02 6.31
CA HIS A 22 6.37 6.84 6.60
C HIS A 22 5.04 6.85 5.82
N SER A 23 4.58 8.00 5.36
CA SER A 23 3.36 8.13 4.56
C SER A 23 3.62 8.10 3.05
N ALA A 24 4.81 7.66 2.60
CA ALA A 24 5.15 7.57 1.18
C ALA A 24 4.13 6.76 0.37
N GLY A 25 3.63 5.65 0.95
CA GLY A 25 2.54 4.87 0.38
C GLY A 25 1.30 5.70 0.07
N HIS A 26 0.91 6.63 0.95
CA HIS A 26 -0.24 7.51 0.73
C HIS A 26 -0.02 8.49 -0.43
N PHE A 27 1.17 9.10 -0.53
CA PHE A 27 1.46 10.04 -1.61
C PHE A 27 1.48 9.36 -2.97
N VAL A 28 2.11 8.19 -3.06
CA VAL A 28 2.08 7.36 -4.27
C VAL A 28 0.65 6.95 -4.63
N ASN A 29 -0.17 6.56 -3.65
CA ASN A 29 -1.58 6.21 -3.88
C ASN A 29 -2.39 7.39 -4.46
N GLN A 30 -2.14 8.61 -3.96
CA GLN A 30 -2.75 9.84 -4.50
C GLN A 30 -2.27 10.16 -5.92
N GLY A 31 -0.99 9.93 -6.23
CA GLY A 31 -0.47 10.07 -7.58
C GLY A 31 -1.12 9.07 -8.53
N LEU A 32 -1.18 7.81 -8.12
CA LEU A 32 -1.78 6.71 -8.88
C LEU A 32 -3.26 6.96 -9.16
N GLN A 33 -4.03 7.45 -8.18
CA GLN A 33 -5.44 7.82 -8.37
C GLN A 33 -5.62 8.83 -9.51
N ARG A 34 -4.79 9.88 -9.55
CA ARG A 34 -4.83 10.90 -10.61
C ARG A 34 -4.39 10.33 -11.96
N TYR A 35 -3.30 9.56 -11.97
CA TYR A 35 -2.78 8.93 -13.19
C TYR A 35 -3.80 7.99 -13.85
N LEU A 36 -4.51 7.21 -13.03
CA LEU A 36 -5.59 6.32 -13.47
C LEU A 36 -6.92 7.03 -13.71
N GLN A 37 -6.99 8.36 -13.53
CA GLN A 37 -8.18 9.18 -13.70
C GLN A 37 -9.40 8.70 -12.89
N LEU A 38 -9.14 8.17 -11.70
CA LEU A 38 -10.21 7.75 -10.79
C LEU A 38 -10.83 8.95 -10.08
N PRO A 39 -12.02 8.82 -9.48
CA PRO A 39 -12.57 9.87 -8.61
C PRO A 39 -11.59 10.27 -7.50
N PRO A 40 -11.69 11.51 -6.97
CA PRO A 40 -10.93 11.91 -5.79
C PRO A 40 -11.16 10.97 -4.60
N PHE A 41 -10.18 10.93 -3.70
CA PHE A 41 -10.30 10.21 -2.44
C PHE A 41 -11.29 10.92 -1.51
N GLU A 42 -12.29 10.18 -1.03
CA GLU A 42 -13.30 10.70 -0.11
C GLU A 42 -13.18 10.04 1.28
N PRO A 43 -13.41 10.79 2.38
CA PRO A 43 -13.57 10.20 3.71
C PRO A 43 -14.78 9.28 3.74
N THR A 44 -14.60 8.05 4.23
CA THR A 44 -15.69 7.07 4.36
C THR A 44 -15.58 6.28 5.65
N THR A 45 -16.62 5.47 5.92
CA THR A 45 -16.64 4.44 6.97
C THR A 45 -16.41 3.04 6.37
N PHE A 46 -15.70 2.96 5.24
CA PHE A 46 -15.48 1.70 4.50
C PHE A 46 -14.98 0.56 5.40
N VAL A 47 -13.96 0.81 6.23
CA VAL A 47 -13.51 -0.13 7.27
C VAL A 47 -13.65 0.48 8.66
N THR A 48 -13.26 1.75 8.81
CA THR A 48 -13.38 2.54 10.04
C THR A 48 -13.56 4.00 9.67
N PRO A 49 -14.19 4.84 10.50
CA PRO A 49 -14.24 6.28 10.24
C PRO A 49 -12.86 6.88 9.96
N GLY A 50 -12.79 7.79 8.99
CA GLY A 50 -11.58 8.55 8.65
C GLY A 50 -10.69 7.92 7.59
N ASN A 51 -10.98 6.71 7.10
CA ASN A 51 -10.25 6.16 5.96
C ASN A 51 -10.60 6.93 4.68
N LEU A 52 -9.62 7.13 3.79
CA LEU A 52 -9.86 7.73 2.48
C LEU A 52 -9.99 6.64 1.41
N VAL A 53 -11.02 6.70 0.58
CA VAL A 53 -11.29 5.69 -0.46
C VAL A 53 -11.60 6.33 -1.81
N THR A 54 -11.10 5.72 -2.88
CA THR A 54 -11.59 5.93 -4.25
C THR A 54 -11.80 4.56 -4.91
N ARG A 55 -12.77 4.48 -5.84
CA ARG A 55 -13.20 3.23 -6.45
C ARG A 55 -13.49 3.38 -7.93
N SER A 56 -13.28 2.28 -8.65
CA SER A 56 -13.74 2.04 -10.01
C SER A 56 -14.05 0.56 -10.20
N LEU A 57 -14.44 0.16 -11.41
CA LEU A 57 -14.71 -1.24 -11.73
C LEU A 57 -13.50 -2.17 -11.48
N LYS A 58 -12.27 -1.65 -11.68
CA LYS A 58 -11.03 -2.44 -11.55
C LYS A 58 -10.29 -2.26 -10.21
N TYR A 59 -10.48 -1.11 -9.55
CA TYR A 59 -9.66 -0.72 -8.40
C TYR A 59 -10.53 -0.25 -7.24
N THR A 60 -10.27 -0.79 -6.05
CA THR A 60 -10.55 -0.13 -4.77
C THR A 60 -9.23 0.35 -4.17
N MET A 61 -9.04 1.65 -4.03
CA MET A 61 -7.85 2.23 -3.42
C MET A 61 -8.19 2.82 -2.05
N VAL A 62 -7.41 2.49 -1.03
CA VAL A 62 -7.68 2.85 0.37
C VAL A 62 -6.42 3.46 1.00
N GLN A 63 -6.59 4.55 1.76
CA GLN A 63 -5.58 5.06 2.68
C GLN A 63 -5.97 4.70 4.11
N SER A 64 -5.09 3.98 4.80
CA SER A 64 -5.32 3.64 6.21
C SER A 64 -5.37 4.91 7.07
N PRO A 65 -6.35 5.04 7.99
CA PRO A 65 -6.41 6.12 8.96
C PRO A 65 -5.68 5.80 10.27
N THR A 66 -4.96 4.68 10.33
CA THR A 66 -4.34 4.17 11.56
C THR A 66 -2.92 4.71 11.76
N LEU A 67 -2.40 4.60 12.98
CA LEU A 67 -0.96 4.73 13.20
C LEU A 67 -0.22 3.58 12.49
N MET A 68 1.01 3.85 12.04
CA MET A 68 1.81 2.93 11.22
C MET A 68 1.92 1.53 11.86
N ASN A 69 2.29 1.45 13.13
CA ASN A 69 2.55 0.20 13.86
C ASN A 69 1.31 -0.69 14.10
N VAL A 70 0.10 -0.18 13.86
CA VAL A 70 -1.17 -0.91 14.06
C VAL A 70 -2.01 -0.98 12.78
N SER A 71 -1.37 -0.89 11.62
CA SER A 71 -2.06 -0.92 10.32
C SER A 71 -2.63 -2.29 9.95
N GLY A 72 -2.08 -3.38 10.47
CA GLY A 72 -2.43 -4.74 10.05
C GLY A 72 -3.91 -5.11 10.20
N PRO A 73 -4.53 -4.90 11.38
CA PRO A 73 -5.96 -5.15 11.57
C PRO A 73 -6.86 -4.38 10.58
N PHE A 74 -6.48 -3.15 10.21
CA PHE A 74 -7.22 -2.37 9.22
C PHE A 74 -7.11 -3.00 7.83
N VAL A 75 -5.89 -3.34 7.39
CA VAL A 75 -5.64 -3.97 6.08
C VAL A 75 -6.38 -5.30 5.96
N LEU A 76 -6.36 -6.13 7.02
CA LEU A 76 -7.10 -7.39 7.04
C LEU A 76 -8.61 -7.19 6.90
N ARG A 77 -9.20 -6.21 7.60
CA ARG A 77 -10.63 -5.91 7.48
C ARG A 77 -10.99 -5.38 6.09
N ALA A 78 -10.16 -4.52 5.50
CA ALA A 78 -10.34 -4.04 4.13
C ALA A 78 -10.38 -5.23 3.14
N LEU A 79 -9.43 -6.15 3.28
CA LEU A 79 -9.34 -7.34 2.43
C LEU A 79 -10.54 -8.26 2.56
N ARG A 80 -11.00 -8.54 3.79
CA ARG A 80 -12.21 -9.34 4.02
C ARG A 80 -13.43 -8.69 3.39
N ARG A 81 -13.62 -7.40 3.62
CA ARG A 81 -14.75 -6.64 3.07
C ARG A 81 -14.78 -6.66 1.54
N GLU A 82 -13.65 -6.47 0.89
CA GLU A 82 -13.61 -6.53 -0.58
C GLU A 82 -13.89 -7.93 -1.10
N ARG A 83 -13.42 -8.99 -0.42
CA ARG A 83 -13.80 -10.37 -0.79
C ARG A 83 -15.29 -10.62 -0.64
N ASP A 84 -15.92 -10.13 0.42
CA ASP A 84 -17.36 -10.29 0.62
C ASP A 84 -18.16 -9.49 -0.43
N THR A 85 -17.63 -8.35 -0.87
CA THR A 85 -18.29 -7.47 -1.86
C THR A 85 -18.20 -8.03 -3.29
N TYR A 86 -17.07 -8.65 -3.62
CA TYR A 86 -16.78 -9.16 -4.96
C TYR A 86 -16.68 -10.69 -4.96
N ASP A 87 -17.54 -11.36 -4.19
CA ASP A 87 -17.57 -12.82 -4.11
C ASP A 87 -17.65 -13.43 -5.53
N GLY A 88 -16.74 -14.35 -5.84
CA GLY A 88 -16.51 -14.91 -7.19
C GLY A 88 -15.48 -14.17 -8.07
N SER A 89 -15.01 -12.98 -7.70
CA SER A 89 -13.90 -12.29 -8.39
C SER A 89 -12.56 -12.58 -7.73
N ASP A 90 -11.50 -12.62 -8.53
CA ASP A 90 -10.14 -12.71 -8.01
C ASP A 90 -9.70 -11.38 -7.39
N ILE A 91 -9.77 -11.30 -6.06
CA ILE A 91 -9.30 -10.14 -5.31
C ILE A 91 -7.80 -10.24 -5.10
N THR A 92 -7.11 -9.20 -5.56
CA THR A 92 -5.71 -8.97 -5.27
C THR A 92 -5.55 -7.89 -4.21
N LEU A 93 -4.76 -8.16 -3.17
CA LEU A 93 -4.23 -7.11 -2.29
C LEU A 93 -2.87 -6.64 -2.79
N VAL A 94 -2.72 -5.33 -2.95
CA VAL A 94 -1.41 -4.67 -3.08
C VAL A 94 -1.25 -3.66 -1.95
N LEU A 95 -0.28 -3.89 -1.07
CA LEU A 95 0.08 -2.97 0.01
C LEU A 95 1.16 -1.99 -0.45
N LEU A 96 0.87 -0.70 -0.43
CA LEU A 96 1.85 0.36 -0.66
C LEU A 96 2.46 0.80 0.67
N HIS A 97 3.79 0.75 0.78
CA HIS A 97 4.51 1.11 2.00
C HIS A 97 5.88 1.71 1.70
N ASP A 98 6.44 2.44 2.66
CA ASP A 98 7.80 2.95 2.62
C ASP A 98 8.86 1.84 2.84
N GLU A 99 10.04 2.01 2.26
CA GLU A 99 11.18 1.13 2.41
C GLU A 99 12.44 1.96 2.65
N LEU A 100 13.01 1.79 3.84
CA LEU A 100 14.16 2.54 4.31
C LEU A 100 15.45 2.18 3.55
N GLU A 101 15.62 0.90 3.18
CA GLU A 101 16.86 0.44 2.55
C GLU A 101 16.94 0.68 1.04
N GLN A 102 15.91 1.28 0.44
CA GLN A 102 15.90 1.60 -0.98
C GLN A 102 16.04 3.10 -1.17
N ASP A 103 16.82 3.48 -2.19
CA ASP A 103 17.03 4.87 -2.56
C ASP A 103 15.69 5.56 -2.84
N PHE A 104 15.64 6.86 -2.52
CA PHE A 104 14.45 7.66 -2.70
C PHE A 104 13.94 7.57 -4.14
N GLY A 105 12.67 7.22 -4.33
CA GLY A 105 12.03 7.12 -5.64
C GLY A 105 12.13 5.76 -6.31
N VAL A 106 12.88 4.81 -5.76
CA VAL A 106 12.92 3.43 -6.26
C VAL A 106 11.67 2.69 -5.81
N VAL A 107 10.89 2.15 -6.75
CA VAL A 107 9.72 1.31 -6.45
C VAL A 107 9.95 -0.14 -6.86
N LYS A 108 9.59 -1.08 -5.99
CA LYS A 108 9.74 -2.52 -6.27
C LYS A 108 8.53 -3.31 -5.77
N ALA A 109 7.99 -4.17 -6.64
CA ALA A 109 7.07 -5.21 -6.21
C ALA A 109 7.80 -6.24 -5.33
N ARG A 110 7.15 -6.68 -4.27
CA ARG A 110 7.67 -7.66 -3.31
C ARG A 110 6.60 -8.72 -3.04
N PRO A 111 6.99 -9.99 -2.90
CA PRO A 111 6.05 -11.01 -2.46
C PRO A 111 5.55 -10.69 -1.05
N TRP A 112 4.31 -11.08 -0.76
CA TRP A 112 3.74 -10.89 0.57
C TRP A 112 4.59 -11.53 1.66
N SER A 113 5.08 -12.75 1.43
CA SER A 113 5.86 -13.54 2.40
C SER A 113 7.26 -12.98 2.74
N GLY A 114 7.76 -11.98 2.02
CA GLY A 114 9.08 -11.41 2.30
C GLY A 114 9.15 -10.69 3.65
N SER A 115 10.36 -10.54 4.22
CA SER A 115 10.59 -9.82 5.48
C SER A 115 10.01 -8.39 5.49
N ALA A 116 9.66 -7.91 6.69
CA ALA A 116 9.25 -6.53 6.92
C ALA A 116 10.40 -5.51 6.89
N ARG A 117 11.67 -5.98 6.94
CA ARG A 117 12.89 -5.14 6.89
C ARG A 117 12.85 -3.97 7.90
N GLY A 118 12.32 -4.22 9.09
CA GLY A 118 12.19 -3.21 10.16
C GLY A 118 11.00 -2.26 10.03
N ASN A 119 10.20 -2.31 8.95
CA ASN A 119 8.98 -1.53 8.83
C ASN A 119 7.87 -2.10 9.73
N ARG A 120 7.53 -1.37 10.79
CA ARG A 120 6.53 -1.79 11.79
C ARG A 120 5.12 -1.94 11.23
N GLY A 121 4.74 -1.14 10.24
CA GLY A 121 3.42 -1.27 9.62
C GLY A 121 3.30 -2.48 8.72
N VAL A 122 4.36 -2.78 7.96
CA VAL A 122 4.46 -4.04 7.21
C VAL A 122 4.43 -5.23 8.17
N GLN A 123 5.21 -5.20 9.25
CA GLN A 123 5.21 -6.25 10.27
C GLN A 123 3.81 -6.48 10.85
N SER A 124 3.08 -5.41 11.16
CA SER A 124 1.68 -5.46 11.60
C SER A 124 0.77 -6.16 10.59
N CYS A 125 0.90 -5.83 9.30
CA CYS A 125 0.11 -6.43 8.22
C CYS A 125 0.42 -7.92 8.02
N LEU A 126 1.70 -8.29 8.00
CA LEU A 126 2.12 -9.69 7.86
C LEU A 126 1.53 -10.54 8.99
N LYS A 127 1.67 -10.07 10.24
CA LYS A 127 1.13 -10.75 11.42
C LYS A 127 -0.38 -10.96 11.33
N ALA A 128 -1.14 -9.88 11.08
CA ALA A 128 -2.60 -9.95 11.04
C ALA A 128 -3.11 -10.90 9.95
N ILE A 129 -2.51 -10.87 8.76
CA ILE A 129 -2.91 -11.76 7.66
C ILE A 129 -2.52 -13.20 7.92
N GLN A 130 -1.33 -13.46 8.47
CA GLN A 130 -0.89 -14.80 8.87
C GLN A 130 -1.83 -15.43 9.90
N GLU A 131 -2.17 -14.71 10.96
CA GLU A 131 -3.08 -15.17 12.02
C GLU A 131 -4.48 -15.47 11.50
N SER A 132 -4.91 -14.74 10.45
CA SER A 132 -6.21 -14.96 9.82
C SER A 132 -6.27 -16.17 8.87
N LYS A 133 -5.13 -16.85 8.62
CA LYS A 133 -4.98 -17.95 7.66
C LYS A 133 -5.51 -17.64 6.26
N PHE A 134 -5.41 -16.38 5.85
CA PHE A 134 -5.90 -15.95 4.55
C PHE A 134 -4.99 -16.51 3.44
N PRO A 135 -5.54 -17.05 2.34
CA PRO A 135 -4.74 -17.63 1.27
C PRO A 135 -3.84 -16.56 0.62
N PRO A 136 -2.52 -16.77 0.56
CA PRO A 136 -1.57 -15.75 0.10
C PRO A 136 -1.53 -15.57 -1.42
N SER A 137 -2.32 -16.34 -2.17
CA SER A 137 -2.17 -16.52 -3.62
C SER A 137 -2.39 -15.27 -4.48
N SER A 138 -2.92 -14.18 -3.90
CA SER A 138 -3.13 -12.88 -4.58
C SER A 138 -2.73 -11.70 -3.69
N LEU A 139 -1.64 -11.84 -2.91
CA LEU A 139 -1.13 -10.77 -2.05
C LEU A 139 0.27 -10.33 -2.50
N ALA A 140 0.46 -9.02 -2.65
CA ALA A 140 1.75 -8.42 -2.94
C ALA A 140 1.94 -7.13 -2.15
N ARG A 141 3.18 -6.64 -2.14
CA ARG A 141 3.55 -5.33 -1.62
C ARG A 141 4.28 -4.55 -2.69
N ILE A 142 4.13 -3.23 -2.72
CA ILE A 142 5.00 -2.34 -3.49
C ILE A 142 5.74 -1.48 -2.47
N ALA A 143 7.04 -1.73 -2.39
CA ALA A 143 7.98 -1.02 -1.54
C ALA A 143 8.43 0.27 -2.25
N ILE A 144 8.31 1.39 -1.55
CA ILE A 144 8.66 2.73 -2.04
C ILE A 144 9.89 3.21 -1.28
N GLY A 145 11.02 3.31 -1.96
CA GLY A 145 12.27 3.76 -1.38
C GLY A 145 12.15 5.19 -0.87
N ILE A 146 12.50 5.37 0.40
CA ILE A 146 12.58 6.68 1.06
C ILE A 146 14.01 7.12 1.34
N GLY A 147 14.98 6.23 1.13
CA GLY A 147 16.37 6.39 1.55
C GLY A 147 16.56 6.14 3.05
N ARG A 148 17.83 6.02 3.45
CA ARG A 148 18.23 5.82 4.85
C ARG A 148 19.11 6.98 5.31
N PRO A 149 18.94 7.49 6.55
CA PRO A 149 19.90 8.43 7.11
C PRO A 149 21.28 7.77 7.28
N PRO A 150 22.37 8.56 7.33
CA PRO A 150 23.72 8.03 7.54
C PRO A 150 23.84 7.25 8.85
N GLU A 151 23.31 7.80 9.92
CA GLU A 151 23.26 7.18 11.24
C GLU A 151 22.16 6.11 11.29
N ARG A 152 22.49 4.95 11.85
CA ARG A 152 21.64 3.75 11.84
C ARG A 152 21.03 3.42 13.20
N ASP A 153 21.23 4.27 14.20
CA ASP A 153 20.60 4.09 15.50
C ASP A 153 19.07 4.22 15.40
N VAL A 154 18.39 3.64 16.39
CA VAL A 154 16.93 3.50 16.35
C VAL A 154 16.23 4.86 16.39
N ASP A 155 16.77 5.82 17.14
CA ASP A 155 16.14 7.12 17.33
C ASP A 155 16.30 7.99 16.09
N THR A 156 17.49 8.03 15.48
CA THR A 156 17.70 8.75 14.21
C THR A 156 16.82 8.18 13.09
N VAL A 157 16.72 6.86 12.98
CA VAL A 157 15.85 6.24 11.97
C VAL A 157 14.38 6.57 12.23
N ARG A 158 13.93 6.52 13.50
CA ARG A 158 12.56 6.86 13.88
C ARG A 158 12.24 8.30 13.52
N ASP A 159 13.12 9.23 13.88
CA ASP A 159 12.92 10.64 13.65
C ASP A 159 12.98 10.96 12.15
N TYR A 160 13.87 10.31 11.40
CA TYR A 160 13.94 10.40 9.94
C TYR A 160 12.62 10.01 9.26
N VAL A 161 12.00 8.90 9.65
CA VAL A 161 10.78 8.43 8.96
C VAL A 161 9.53 9.23 9.32
N ILE A 162 9.48 9.84 10.51
CA ILE A 162 8.37 10.69 10.95
C ILE A 162 8.58 12.17 10.67
N GLN A 163 9.77 12.58 10.24
CA GLN A 163 10.07 13.97 9.92
C GLN A 163 9.09 14.53 8.88
N ARG A 164 8.85 15.84 8.95
CA ARG A 164 8.01 16.51 7.97
C ARG A 164 8.65 16.42 6.59
N ILE A 165 7.93 15.81 5.65
CA ILE A 165 8.38 15.72 4.26
C ILE A 165 8.19 17.07 3.56
N ASN A 166 9.17 17.46 2.73
CA ASN A 166 9.08 18.69 1.95
C ASN A 166 8.16 18.51 0.72
N PRO A 167 7.59 19.61 0.19
CA PRO A 167 6.64 19.53 -0.94
C PRO A 167 7.24 18.92 -2.22
N GLU A 168 8.53 19.14 -2.49
CA GLU A 168 9.21 18.60 -3.67
C GLU A 168 9.28 17.07 -3.63
N LYS A 169 9.64 16.49 -2.48
CA LYS A 169 9.62 15.04 -2.28
C LYS A 169 8.21 14.49 -2.36
N VAL A 170 7.19 15.19 -1.84
CA VAL A 170 5.79 14.78 -2.00
C VAL A 170 5.39 14.72 -3.48
N LYS A 171 5.78 15.73 -4.26
CA LYS A 171 5.55 15.76 -5.70
C LYS A 171 6.26 14.59 -6.38
N ALA A 172 7.55 14.39 -6.11
CA ALA A 172 8.33 13.29 -6.67
C ALA A 172 7.72 11.92 -6.35
N LEU A 173 7.22 11.70 -5.13
CA LEU A 173 6.51 10.46 -4.76
C LEU A 173 5.20 10.28 -5.53
N ARG A 174 4.43 11.36 -5.75
CA ARG A 174 3.21 11.29 -6.57
C ARG A 174 3.53 10.97 -8.03
N ASP A 175 4.65 11.47 -8.55
CA ASP A 175 5.09 11.23 -9.93
C ASP A 175 5.52 9.76 -10.16
N LEU A 176 5.71 8.96 -9.10
CA LEU A 176 5.96 7.50 -9.20
C LEU A 176 4.73 6.68 -9.66
N ALA A 177 3.59 7.33 -9.88
CA ALA A 177 2.35 6.71 -10.30
C ALA A 177 2.49 5.84 -11.56
N VAL A 178 3.29 6.28 -12.52
CA VAL A 178 3.51 5.57 -13.80
C VAL A 178 4.20 4.23 -13.56
N GLN A 179 5.28 4.25 -12.77
CA GLN A 179 6.07 3.07 -12.43
C GLN A 179 5.22 2.07 -11.62
N VAL A 180 4.46 2.57 -10.64
CA VAL A 180 3.56 1.73 -9.84
C VAL A 180 2.45 1.12 -10.70
N SER A 181 1.86 1.88 -11.63
CA SER A 181 0.90 1.33 -12.61
C SER A 181 1.53 0.24 -13.48
N GLY A 182 2.80 0.38 -13.86
CA GLY A 182 3.57 -0.67 -14.53
C GLY A 182 3.70 -1.94 -13.68
N LEU A 183 4.06 -1.81 -12.40
CA LEU A 183 4.17 -2.93 -11.46
C LEU A 183 2.82 -3.65 -11.25
N LEU A 184 1.72 -2.91 -11.15
CA LEU A 184 0.38 -3.49 -11.03
C LEU A 184 0.00 -4.34 -12.25
N ARG A 185 0.33 -3.88 -13.47
CA ARG A 185 0.12 -4.64 -14.71
C ARG A 185 1.00 -5.90 -14.77
N GLY A 186 2.24 -5.81 -14.30
CA GLY A 186 3.13 -6.97 -14.18
C GLY A 186 2.57 -8.03 -13.23
N LEU A 187 2.13 -7.61 -12.04
CA LEU A 187 1.49 -8.49 -11.07
C LEU A 187 0.20 -9.14 -11.61
N GLU A 188 -0.65 -8.37 -12.29
CA GLU A 188 -1.86 -8.89 -12.95
C GLU A 188 -1.52 -10.00 -13.96
N THR A 189 -0.53 -9.75 -14.81
CA THR A 189 -0.08 -10.71 -15.83
C THR A 189 0.43 -12.00 -15.19
N GLU A 190 1.24 -11.89 -14.14
CA GLU A 190 1.79 -13.02 -13.41
C GLU A 190 0.69 -13.88 -12.75
N TRP A 191 -0.31 -13.25 -12.12
CA TRP A 191 -1.40 -14.00 -11.47
C TRP A 191 -2.37 -14.62 -12.46
N ILE A 192 -2.67 -13.96 -13.58
CA ILE A 192 -3.46 -14.56 -14.65
C ILE A 192 -2.75 -15.81 -15.21
N ALA A 193 -1.43 -15.73 -15.40
CA ALA A 193 -0.65 -16.87 -15.88
C ALA A 193 -0.69 -18.07 -14.92
N ARG A 194 -0.62 -17.84 -13.60
CA ARG A 194 -0.71 -18.89 -12.58
C ARG A 194 -2.06 -19.60 -12.49
N LYS A 195 -3.12 -19.03 -13.08
CA LYS A 195 -4.50 -19.59 -13.02
C LYS A 195 -4.89 -20.41 -14.23
N LYS A 196 -4.11 -20.39 -15.31
CA LYS A 196 -4.34 -21.30 -16.42
C LYS A 196 -3.84 -22.69 -16.00
N PRO A 197 -4.71 -23.71 -15.85
CA PRO A 197 -4.24 -25.08 -15.79
C PRO A 197 -3.56 -25.42 -17.13
N GLU A 198 -2.51 -26.25 -17.07
CA GLU A 198 -1.93 -26.90 -18.26
C GLU A 198 -2.99 -27.69 -19.03
#